data_AF-A0A2V8WC16-F1
#
_entry.id   AF-A0A2V8WC16-F1
#
_cell.length_a   1.000
_cell.length_b   1.000
_cell.length_c   1.000
_cell.angle_alpha   90.00
_cell.angle_beta   90.00
_cell.angle_gamma   90.00
#
_symmetry.space_group_name_H-M   'P 1'
#
loop_
_entity.id
_entity.type
_entity.pdbx_description
1 polymer ?
#
loop_
_entity_poly.entity_id
_entity_poly.type
_entity_poly.pdbx_seq_one_letter_code
_entity_poly.pdbx_strand_id
1 'polypeptide(L)'
;MEEGMKSQDGLAGSLGRRRRRVKRWLKEGFAICNERNPEFAKKKGSETQRHPDPVGVDAVRRERREKLPVERAQGNRKAGSASESVIEFVCVKALRRKRMRRVLAGTALAALGFCLGGAWTARADNRPKGPDEDGTKPALVKIAGEGMMDSHAFQYLTELSDDIGARVTASPSERKAEDWGAAKMKVMGLENVHKEKYQLWRGWTRGTAQGELLEPIRRQLHVDAMGWTGSTPAGGAEGEVVAANLFDIEEEIKHTSRLSGKIVLVVMKGAPKRDVDSLFAIFGDFLKAASKAGAVAVIGGQGGSKAVGMNLTHTGILGFDADFAISVLSLTAEDQGQLERYVESGKRVRVRFKVQNTFSNGPVESANVVGEIRGRQNPEQVLVVGAHLDSWDLSEGATDNGTGSASVLASAEAIVRSGMRPRRTIRFVLFTGEEQGLDGSFAYLKQHQSEMTNHLGNLVLDNGQGPVREFQLGGRDDLVASFQLFAQSLSSIRNIAVTDKVESGTDTLPFSMAGLPGINMDQDSPEYKFTHHSSADALEAVNPDVLAQNATLMALTAYWIADRPERFASPWPVEKTVKMLRAQHQDEMLKAFGLWSKEFAEAEKKEEAPK
;
A
#
# COMPACT_ATOMS: atom_id res chain seq x y z
N MET A 1 -32.80 33.99 31.99
CA MET A 1 -33.28 35.37 32.23
C MET A 1 -32.10 36.24 31.86
N GLU A 2 -31.99 36.67 30.60
CA GLU A 2 -32.73 37.78 29.96
C GLU A 2 -31.81 39.02 29.96
N GLU A 3 -32.01 39.94 29.00
CA GLU A 3 -30.99 40.84 28.41
C GLU A 3 -30.01 40.13 27.44
N GLY A 4 -29.73 40.65 26.24
CA GLY A 4 -30.36 41.76 25.54
C GLY A 4 -29.59 42.14 24.28
N MET A 5 -30.18 41.94 23.08
CA MET A 5 -29.51 42.27 21.81
C MET A 5 -30.41 43.08 20.86
N LYS A 6 -30.17 44.40 20.88
CA LYS A 6 -30.45 45.43 19.86
C LYS A 6 -29.12 46.18 19.70
N SER A 7 -28.71 46.80 18.60
CA SER A 7 -29.29 47.06 17.26
C SER A 7 -28.07 47.36 16.34
N GLN A 8 -27.90 46.71 15.20
CA GLN A 8 -28.45 47.08 13.88
C GLN A 8 -27.64 48.14 13.10
N ASP A 9 -27.55 47.87 11.79
CA ASP A 9 -27.26 48.75 10.64
C ASP A 9 -25.83 49.20 10.28
N GLY A 10 -25.39 48.71 9.11
CA GLY A 10 -24.08 48.96 8.49
C GLY A 10 -24.05 48.62 6.98
N LEU A 11 -25.08 49.03 6.24
CA LEU A 11 -25.21 49.07 4.76
C LEU A 11 -24.91 47.82 3.92
N ALA A 12 -25.96 47.37 3.20
CA ALA A 12 -25.82 46.58 1.98
C ALA A 12 -25.14 47.38 0.84
N GLY A 13 -24.27 46.77 0.03
CA GLY A 13 -23.77 47.47 -1.17
C GLY A 13 -22.53 46.98 -1.95
N SER A 14 -22.11 45.70 -1.94
CA SER A 14 -20.95 45.30 -2.79
C SER A 14 -20.91 43.86 -3.32
N LEU A 15 -22.04 43.14 -3.40
CA LEU A 15 -22.12 41.84 -4.11
C LEU A 15 -21.99 41.94 -5.65
N GLY A 16 -21.76 43.16 -6.17
CA GLY A 16 -21.56 43.46 -7.59
C GLY A 16 -20.16 43.93 -7.96
N ARG A 17 -19.06 43.40 -7.39
CA ARG A 17 -17.70 43.87 -7.73
C ARG A 17 -16.53 42.88 -7.79
N ARG A 18 -16.76 41.56 -7.96
CA ARG A 18 -15.70 40.57 -8.31
C ARG A 18 -15.99 39.62 -9.50
N ARG A 19 -16.97 39.92 -10.36
CA ARG A 19 -17.22 39.19 -11.64
C ARG A 19 -16.94 40.00 -12.93
N ARG A 20 -16.16 41.08 -12.86
CA ARG A 20 -15.76 41.90 -14.03
C ARG A 20 -14.29 42.34 -13.99
N ARG A 21 -13.34 41.39 -14.04
CA ARG A 21 -11.91 41.70 -14.31
C ARG A 21 -11.08 40.61 -15.02
N VAL A 22 -11.72 39.68 -15.76
CA VAL A 22 -11.03 38.63 -16.56
C VAL A 22 -11.67 38.43 -17.96
N LYS A 23 -12.29 39.46 -18.55
CA LYS A 23 -12.93 39.38 -19.90
C LYS A 23 -12.74 40.64 -20.76
N ARG A 24 -11.57 41.30 -20.70
CA ARG A 24 -11.25 42.43 -21.60
C ARG A 24 -9.77 42.60 -21.99
N TRP A 25 -8.98 41.53 -21.84
CA TRP A 25 -7.61 41.32 -22.32
C TRP A 25 -7.50 39.79 -22.43
N LEU A 26 -7.22 39.11 -23.54
CA LEU A 26 -6.99 39.54 -24.93
C LEU A 26 -7.89 38.68 -25.85
N LYS A 27 -8.57 39.30 -26.82
CA LYS A 27 -9.26 38.58 -27.91
C LYS A 27 -9.28 39.41 -29.20
N GLU A 28 -8.11 39.85 -29.64
CA GLU A 28 -7.87 40.50 -30.95
C GLU A 28 -6.37 40.47 -31.27
N GLY A 29 -6.00 39.91 -32.43
CA GLY A 29 -4.62 39.81 -32.95
C GLY A 29 -3.76 38.67 -32.36
N PHE A 30 -3.11 37.80 -33.15
CA PHE A 30 -3.06 37.64 -34.61
C PHE A 30 -2.82 36.15 -34.94
N ALA A 31 -3.39 35.65 -36.03
CA ALA A 31 -3.05 34.36 -36.65
C ALA A 31 -2.34 34.60 -37.99
N ILE A 32 -1.75 33.55 -38.61
CA ILE A 32 -0.86 33.49 -39.81
C ILE A 32 0.54 33.02 -39.35
N CYS A 33 1.17 31.98 -39.91
CA CYS A 33 0.73 30.94 -40.86
C CYS A 33 1.56 29.67 -40.65
N ASN A 34 1.11 28.54 -41.22
CA ASN A 34 1.88 27.30 -41.32
C ASN A 34 1.64 26.72 -42.71
N GLU A 35 2.66 26.55 -43.55
CA GLU A 35 2.78 25.53 -44.62
C GLU A 35 4.07 25.63 -45.50
N ARG A 36 4.75 24.48 -45.67
CA ARG A 36 5.47 23.94 -46.87
C ARG A 36 6.67 24.70 -47.54
N ASN A 37 7.88 24.11 -47.39
CA ASN A 37 8.87 23.58 -48.38
C ASN A 37 9.01 24.21 -49.81
N PRO A 38 10.16 24.07 -50.57
CA PRO A 38 11.33 23.19 -50.36
C PRO A 38 12.75 23.74 -50.76
N GLU A 39 13.76 22.83 -50.74
CA GLU A 39 15.06 22.79 -51.48
C GLU A 39 16.00 24.02 -51.62
N PHE A 40 17.26 23.84 -51.19
CA PHE A 40 18.45 24.00 -52.07
C PHE A 40 19.68 23.26 -51.49
N ALA A 41 20.61 22.82 -52.34
CA ALA A 41 21.70 21.89 -51.95
C ALA A 41 23.10 22.21 -52.54
N LYS A 42 24.14 21.63 -51.90
CA LYS A 42 25.53 21.37 -52.37
C LYS A 42 26.57 22.51 -52.40
N LYS A 43 27.62 22.37 -51.57
CA LYS A 43 29.05 22.04 -51.91
C LYS A 43 29.92 22.19 -50.62
N LYS A 44 30.62 21.15 -50.12
CA LYS A 44 31.88 20.47 -50.55
C LYS A 44 33.19 21.15 -50.08
N GLY A 45 34.04 20.36 -49.40
CA GLY A 45 35.44 20.66 -49.04
C GLY A 45 35.68 20.53 -47.52
N SER A 46 36.13 19.41 -46.95
CA SER A 46 37.42 18.69 -47.05
C SER A 46 38.50 19.17 -46.07
N GLU A 47 38.84 18.36 -45.06
CA GLU A 47 40.20 17.82 -44.89
C GLU A 47 40.28 16.73 -43.80
N THR A 48 41.39 15.98 -43.80
CA THR A 48 41.57 14.68 -43.13
C THR A 48 42.73 14.67 -42.12
N GLN A 49 42.58 13.92 -41.02
CA GLN A 49 43.63 13.22 -40.23
C GLN A 49 43.00 12.58 -38.97
N ARG A 50 43.50 11.50 -38.35
CA ARG A 50 44.27 10.29 -38.74
C ARG A 50 44.16 9.28 -37.57
N HIS A 51 44.11 7.97 -37.84
CA HIS A 51 44.20 6.88 -36.82
C HIS A 51 45.60 6.85 -36.13
N PRO A 52 45.75 6.23 -34.94
CA PRO A 52 46.07 4.79 -34.86
C PRO A 52 45.42 3.98 -33.71
N ASP A 53 44.96 2.76 -34.04
CA ASP A 53 44.87 1.57 -33.15
C ASP A 53 46.31 0.98 -32.95
N PRO A 54 46.65 -0.02 -32.06
CA PRO A 54 45.95 -1.32 -31.90
C PRO A 54 46.17 -2.09 -30.55
N VAL A 55 46.09 -3.45 -30.62
CA VAL A 55 46.34 -4.52 -29.61
C VAL A 55 45.07 -4.96 -28.84
N GLY A 56 44.62 -6.22 -28.79
CA GLY A 56 45.17 -7.55 -29.16
C GLY A 56 45.40 -8.44 -27.90
N VAL A 57 45.20 -9.76 -27.83
CA VAL A 57 44.70 -10.83 -28.74
C VAL A 57 44.27 -12.06 -27.88
N ASP A 58 43.39 -12.95 -28.39
CA ASP A 58 43.25 -14.40 -28.08
C ASP A 58 43.08 -14.93 -26.63
N ALA A 59 42.52 -16.12 -26.33
CA ALA A 59 41.57 -17.06 -26.95
C ALA A 59 41.13 -18.07 -25.83
N VAL A 60 40.09 -18.91 -25.95
CA VAL A 60 40.20 -20.32 -26.42
C VAL A 60 38.83 -21.05 -26.35
N ARG A 61 38.46 -21.71 -27.48
CA ARG A 61 37.56 -22.89 -27.68
C ARG A 61 36.08 -22.85 -27.20
N ARG A 62 35.07 -23.03 -28.08
CA ARG A 62 34.63 -24.25 -28.87
C ARG A 62 33.99 -25.32 -27.96
N GLU A 63 32.93 -26.08 -28.30
CA GLU A 63 32.15 -26.37 -29.54
C GLU A 63 30.84 -27.11 -29.13
N ARG A 64 29.80 -27.46 -29.91
CA ARG A 64 29.32 -27.25 -31.31
C ARG A 64 27.81 -27.61 -31.37
N ARG A 65 26.95 -26.93 -32.16
CA ARG A 65 25.88 -27.60 -32.96
C ARG A 65 25.33 -26.71 -34.09
N GLU A 66 24.93 -27.35 -35.20
CA GLU A 66 24.67 -26.71 -36.50
C GLU A 66 23.21 -26.90 -37.00
N LYS A 67 22.70 -25.85 -37.68
CA LYS A 67 21.94 -25.81 -38.96
C LYS A 67 20.82 -26.85 -39.26
N LEU A 68 19.59 -26.33 -39.45
CA LEU A 68 18.77 -26.21 -40.71
C LEU A 68 18.69 -27.40 -41.72
N PRO A 69 17.66 -27.52 -42.63
CA PRO A 69 16.64 -26.55 -43.08
C PRO A 69 15.17 -27.09 -43.26
N VAL A 70 14.38 -26.37 -44.08
CA VAL A 70 12.92 -26.44 -44.39
C VAL A 70 12.59 -27.25 -45.66
N GLU A 71 11.36 -27.80 -45.80
CA GLU A 71 10.73 -28.07 -47.13
C GLU A 71 9.17 -27.97 -47.18
N ARG A 72 8.55 -28.09 -48.37
CA ARG A 72 7.16 -27.68 -48.76
C ARG A 72 6.26 -28.81 -49.33
N ALA A 73 4.92 -28.66 -49.26
CA ALA A 73 3.87 -28.92 -50.31
C ALA A 73 2.44 -28.89 -49.66
N GLN A 74 1.36 -28.24 -50.14
CA GLN A 74 0.50 -28.44 -51.35
C GLN A 74 -0.14 -29.85 -51.48
N GLY A 75 -1.46 -30.09 -51.68
CA GLY A 75 -2.67 -29.23 -51.69
C GLY A 75 -3.98 -29.95 -52.18
N ASN A 76 -5.11 -29.21 -52.28
CA ASN A 76 -6.36 -29.45 -53.08
C ASN A 76 -7.52 -30.44 -52.67
N ARG A 77 -8.68 -29.84 -52.31
CA ARG A 77 -10.04 -29.85 -52.96
C ARG A 77 -10.99 -31.09 -53.11
N LYS A 78 -12.29 -30.82 -52.77
CA LYS A 78 -13.60 -31.29 -53.36
C LYS A 78 -14.04 -32.77 -53.14
N ALA A 79 -15.32 -33.19 -53.30
CA ALA A 79 -16.68 -32.63 -53.11
C ALA A 79 -17.78 -33.67 -53.50
N GLY A 80 -18.98 -33.65 -52.90
CA GLY A 80 -20.18 -34.47 -53.28
C GLY A 80 -20.18 -35.94 -52.80
N SER A 81 -21.29 -36.71 -52.79
CA SER A 81 -22.72 -36.45 -53.03
C SER A 81 -23.60 -37.54 -52.35
N ALA A 82 -24.94 -37.49 -52.47
CA ALA A 82 -25.91 -38.30 -51.68
C ALA A 82 -26.58 -39.49 -52.43
N SER A 83 -27.21 -40.40 -51.66
CA SER A 83 -28.36 -41.31 -51.96
C SER A 83 -28.61 -42.20 -50.71
N GLU A 84 -29.80 -42.40 -50.13
CA GLU A 84 -31.04 -43.08 -50.62
C GLU A 84 -30.77 -44.52 -51.15
N SER A 85 -31.55 -45.58 -50.87
CA SER A 85 -32.92 -45.76 -50.32
C SER A 85 -33.12 -47.22 -49.78
N VAL A 86 -33.86 -47.48 -48.67
CA VAL A 86 -35.27 -47.99 -48.51
C VAL A 86 -35.56 -49.45 -48.98
N ILE A 87 -36.59 -50.12 -48.38
CA ILE A 87 -37.31 -51.37 -48.80
C ILE A 87 -36.69 -52.71 -48.24
N GLU A 88 -37.40 -53.71 -47.66
CA GLU A 88 -38.84 -53.94 -47.36
C GLU A 88 -39.12 -54.83 -46.11
N PHE A 89 -40.40 -54.93 -45.74
CA PHE A 89 -41.01 -55.91 -44.81
C PHE A 89 -41.23 -57.29 -45.47
N VAL A 90 -41.42 -58.36 -44.66
CA VAL A 90 -42.56 -59.31 -44.76
C VAL A 90 -42.60 -60.25 -43.53
N CYS A 91 -43.80 -60.74 -43.19
CA CYS A 91 -44.15 -61.49 -41.98
C CYS A 91 -44.39 -62.98 -42.27
N VAL A 92 -44.39 -63.87 -41.25
CA VAL A 92 -45.52 -64.79 -40.88
C VAL A 92 -45.12 -65.93 -39.90
N LYS A 93 -45.90 -66.03 -38.80
CA LYS A 93 -46.32 -67.18 -37.94
C LYS A 93 -45.70 -68.58 -38.22
N ALA A 94 -45.38 -69.45 -37.24
CA ALA A 94 -46.39 -70.05 -36.34
C ALA A 94 -45.87 -71.04 -35.25
N LEU A 95 -46.57 -71.05 -34.09
CA LEU A 95 -47.01 -72.19 -33.24
C LEU A 95 -46.05 -73.12 -32.42
N ARG A 96 -46.29 -73.04 -31.09
CA ARG A 96 -46.59 -74.11 -30.09
C ARG A 96 -45.50 -74.72 -29.17
N ARG A 97 -45.72 -74.40 -27.88
CA ARG A 97 -45.68 -75.27 -26.67
C ARG A 97 -44.33 -75.82 -26.18
N LYS A 98 -43.83 -75.20 -25.11
CA LYS A 98 -43.52 -75.91 -23.84
C LYS A 98 -43.47 -74.99 -22.61
N ARG A 99 -44.20 -75.39 -21.56
CA ARG A 99 -43.99 -75.12 -20.11
C ARG A 99 -43.83 -73.68 -19.63
N MET A 100 -44.98 -73.05 -19.39
CA MET A 100 -45.40 -72.53 -18.08
C MET A 100 -44.42 -72.74 -16.89
N ARG A 101 -43.49 -71.80 -16.68
CA ARG A 101 -42.82 -71.42 -15.42
C ARG A 101 -41.83 -70.28 -15.69
N ARG A 102 -42.30 -69.01 -15.62
CA ARG A 102 -41.55 -67.72 -15.51
C ARG A 102 -42.42 -66.55 -16.06
N VAL A 103 -43.39 -66.07 -15.29
CA VAL A 103 -44.15 -64.82 -15.60
C VAL A 103 -44.24 -63.87 -14.38
N LEU A 104 -43.51 -64.16 -13.29
CA LEU A 104 -43.38 -63.30 -12.10
C LEU A 104 -41.92 -62.91 -11.83
N ALA A 105 -41.21 -62.50 -12.89
CA ALA A 105 -39.84 -61.95 -12.82
C ALA A 105 -39.53 -60.95 -13.95
N GLY A 106 -40.56 -60.44 -14.66
CA GLY A 106 -40.39 -59.56 -15.83
C GLY A 106 -40.68 -58.08 -15.59
N THR A 107 -41.44 -57.75 -14.53
CA THR A 107 -41.90 -56.38 -14.23
C THR A 107 -41.18 -55.72 -13.05
N ALA A 108 -40.16 -56.36 -12.48
CA ALA A 108 -39.31 -55.78 -11.44
C ALA A 108 -37.98 -55.19 -11.98
N LEU A 109 -37.50 -55.66 -13.14
CA LEU A 109 -36.20 -55.23 -13.69
C LEU A 109 -36.27 -53.95 -14.55
N ALA A 110 -37.44 -53.62 -15.11
CA ALA A 110 -37.65 -52.32 -15.77
C ALA A 110 -37.81 -51.16 -14.77
N ALA A 111 -38.27 -51.44 -13.54
CA ALA A 111 -38.41 -50.44 -12.47
C ALA A 111 -37.09 -50.18 -11.72
N LEU A 112 -36.22 -51.19 -11.55
CA LEU A 112 -34.87 -50.98 -11.02
C LEU A 112 -33.90 -50.34 -12.04
N GLY A 113 -34.10 -50.55 -13.34
CA GLY A 113 -33.31 -49.91 -14.39
C GLY A 113 -33.42 -48.38 -14.42
N PHE A 114 -34.55 -47.83 -13.99
CA PHE A 114 -34.75 -46.37 -13.89
C PHE A 114 -34.43 -45.76 -12.52
N CYS A 115 -34.23 -46.58 -11.48
CA CYS A 115 -33.85 -46.11 -10.14
C CYS A 115 -32.34 -46.19 -9.86
N LEU A 116 -31.53 -46.73 -10.78
CA LEU A 116 -30.08 -46.84 -10.67
C LEU A 116 -29.30 -45.87 -11.58
N GLY A 117 -29.98 -45.04 -12.37
CA GLY A 117 -29.37 -43.96 -13.18
C GLY A 117 -29.39 -42.58 -12.52
N GLY A 118 -30.05 -42.42 -11.36
CA GLY A 118 -30.35 -41.12 -10.74
C GLY A 118 -29.41 -40.69 -9.60
N ALA A 119 -28.40 -41.50 -9.27
CA ALA A 119 -27.40 -41.18 -8.26
C ALA A 119 -26.07 -40.73 -8.90
N TRP A 120 -26.14 -39.69 -9.75
CA TRP A 120 -25.04 -38.74 -9.77
C TRP A 120 -24.99 -38.14 -8.36
N THR A 121 -24.11 -38.67 -7.50
CA THR A 121 -23.63 -37.85 -6.41
C THR A 121 -23.06 -36.60 -7.06
N ALA A 122 -23.74 -35.47 -6.86
CA ALA A 122 -23.21 -34.18 -7.28
C ALA A 122 -21.91 -34.01 -6.52
N ARG A 123 -20.80 -34.35 -7.18
CA ARG A 123 -19.46 -34.25 -6.63
C ARG A 123 -19.32 -32.77 -6.29
N ALA A 124 -19.22 -32.47 -4.99
CA ALA A 124 -19.22 -31.10 -4.51
C ALA A 124 -18.24 -30.30 -5.35
N ASP A 125 -18.74 -29.25 -6.01
CA ASP A 125 -17.93 -28.48 -6.95
C ASP A 125 -16.99 -27.59 -6.14
N ASN A 126 -15.85 -28.20 -5.79
CA ASN A 126 -14.79 -27.60 -4.99
C ASN A 126 -13.89 -26.68 -5.83
N ARG A 127 -14.27 -26.35 -7.07
CA ARG A 127 -13.62 -25.26 -7.82
C ARG A 127 -13.90 -23.93 -7.12
N PRO A 128 -12.95 -22.99 -7.11
CA PRO A 128 -13.22 -21.61 -6.68
C PRO A 128 -14.37 -21.00 -7.49
N LYS A 129 -15.26 -20.29 -6.80
CA LYS A 129 -16.38 -19.54 -7.42
C LYS A 129 -16.16 -18.05 -7.22
N GLY A 130 -16.31 -17.29 -8.32
CA GLY A 130 -16.37 -15.83 -8.31
C GLY A 130 -17.81 -15.32 -8.23
N PRO A 131 -18.02 -13.99 -8.29
CA PRO A 131 -19.33 -13.35 -8.06
C PRO A 131 -20.50 -13.85 -8.91
N ASP A 132 -20.24 -14.30 -10.13
CA ASP A 132 -21.22 -14.87 -11.05
C ASP A 132 -21.74 -16.26 -10.61
N GLU A 133 -20.94 -17.03 -9.87
CA GLU A 133 -21.27 -18.39 -9.43
C GLU A 133 -21.56 -18.49 -7.91
N ASP A 134 -21.08 -17.55 -7.09
CA ASP A 134 -21.24 -17.57 -5.62
C ASP A 134 -22.48 -16.82 -5.10
N GLY A 135 -23.19 -16.09 -5.98
CA GLY A 135 -24.43 -15.37 -5.69
C GLY A 135 -24.26 -13.96 -5.10
N THR A 136 -23.03 -13.44 -4.99
CA THR A 136 -22.77 -12.09 -4.45
C THR A 136 -23.01 -10.97 -5.46
N LYS A 137 -22.91 -11.23 -6.78
CA LYS A 137 -22.99 -10.20 -7.84
C LYS A 137 -24.17 -9.21 -7.74
N PRO A 138 -25.42 -9.62 -7.40
CA PRO A 138 -26.53 -8.67 -7.25
C PRO A 138 -26.33 -7.65 -6.12
N ALA A 139 -25.59 -8.02 -5.07
CA ALA A 139 -25.22 -7.10 -4.00
C ALA A 139 -24.12 -6.14 -4.45
N LEU A 140 -23.07 -6.69 -5.09
CA LEU A 140 -21.95 -5.91 -5.62
C LEU A 140 -22.40 -4.84 -6.63
N VAL A 141 -23.35 -5.16 -7.51
CA VAL A 141 -23.91 -4.17 -8.46
C VAL A 141 -24.61 -3.00 -7.75
N LYS A 142 -25.30 -3.23 -6.63
CA LYS A 142 -25.91 -2.15 -5.84
C LYS A 142 -24.85 -1.29 -5.14
N ILE A 143 -23.88 -1.92 -4.51
CA ILE A 143 -22.78 -1.24 -3.79
C ILE A 143 -21.94 -0.40 -4.77
N ALA A 144 -21.67 -0.93 -5.97
CA ALA A 144 -21.01 -0.18 -7.04
C ALA A 144 -21.84 1.04 -7.49
N GLY A 145 -23.16 0.91 -7.51
CA GLY A 145 -24.08 2.01 -7.80
C GLY A 145 -23.95 3.15 -6.79
N GLU A 146 -24.05 2.87 -5.49
CA GLU A 146 -23.87 3.89 -4.44
C GLU A 146 -22.45 4.50 -4.49
N GLY A 147 -21.41 3.66 -4.52
CA GLY A 147 -20.02 4.10 -4.45
C GLY A 147 -19.53 4.93 -5.64
N MET A 148 -20.05 4.67 -6.86
CA MET A 148 -19.66 5.41 -8.07
C MET A 148 -20.52 6.65 -8.35
N MET A 149 -21.79 6.64 -7.96
CA MET A 149 -22.72 7.73 -8.34
C MET A 149 -22.80 8.85 -7.30
N ASP A 150 -22.46 8.59 -6.04
CA ASP A 150 -22.62 9.53 -4.92
C ASP A 150 -21.58 9.28 -3.81
N SER A 151 -20.30 9.28 -4.20
CA SER A 151 -19.16 9.03 -3.31
C SER A 151 -18.82 10.25 -2.47
N HIS A 152 -18.85 10.12 -1.14
CA HIS A 152 -18.34 11.16 -0.23
C HIS A 152 -16.85 11.02 0.10
N ALA A 153 -16.11 10.11 -0.55
CA ALA A 153 -14.69 9.86 -0.24
C ALA A 153 -13.84 11.13 -0.28
N PHE A 154 -13.94 11.94 -1.34
CA PHE A 154 -13.19 13.20 -1.43
C PHE A 154 -13.68 14.25 -0.42
N GLN A 155 -14.94 14.22 0.01
CA GLN A 155 -15.41 15.09 1.09
C GLN A 155 -14.79 14.68 2.43
N TYR A 156 -14.76 13.39 2.76
CA TYR A 156 -14.11 12.92 4.01
C TYR A 156 -12.62 13.25 4.03
N LEU A 157 -11.94 13.11 2.89
CA LEU A 157 -10.56 13.57 2.75
C LEU A 157 -10.44 15.10 2.94
N THR A 158 -11.29 15.90 2.29
CA THR A 158 -11.27 17.37 2.43
C THR A 158 -11.46 17.80 3.89
N GLU A 159 -12.40 17.20 4.62
CA GLU A 159 -12.58 17.49 6.05
C GLU A 159 -11.36 17.08 6.90
N LEU A 160 -10.76 15.92 6.61
CA LEU A 160 -9.57 15.45 7.33
C LEU A 160 -8.34 16.34 7.06
N SER A 161 -8.21 16.86 5.83
CA SER A 161 -7.20 17.85 5.43
C SER A 161 -7.45 19.24 6.04
N ASP A 162 -8.59 19.87 5.73
CA ASP A 162 -8.85 21.29 6.02
C ASP A 162 -9.21 21.55 7.50
N ASP A 163 -9.98 20.67 8.15
CA ASP A 163 -10.48 20.90 9.52
C ASP A 163 -9.56 20.31 10.61
N ILE A 164 -8.69 19.35 10.25
CA ILE A 164 -7.79 18.64 11.17
C ILE A 164 -6.32 18.77 10.76
N GLY A 165 -5.99 18.43 9.51
CA GLY A 165 -4.64 18.47 8.94
C GLY A 165 -3.70 17.41 9.52
N ALA A 166 -2.43 17.81 9.72
CA ALA A 166 -1.37 17.02 10.34
C ALA A 166 -1.83 16.34 11.64
N ARG A 167 -1.65 15.01 11.73
CA ARG A 167 -2.22 14.19 12.80
C ARG A 167 -1.28 13.08 13.27
N VAL A 168 -0.05 13.47 13.61
CA VAL A 168 0.96 12.61 14.25
C VAL A 168 0.38 11.87 15.46
N THR A 169 0.75 10.61 15.65
CA THR A 169 0.21 9.74 16.71
C THR A 169 0.38 10.32 18.11
N ALA A 170 -0.66 10.10 18.92
CA ALA A 170 -0.90 10.70 20.23
C ALA A 170 -0.93 12.25 20.27
N SER A 171 -0.97 12.94 19.11
CA SER A 171 -1.08 14.40 19.07
C SER A 171 -2.49 14.91 19.41
N PRO A 172 -2.66 16.21 19.71
CA PRO A 172 -3.99 16.81 19.84
C PRO A 172 -4.82 16.79 18.55
N SER A 173 -4.20 16.66 17.37
CA SER A 173 -4.90 16.59 16.08
C SER A 173 -5.37 15.18 15.76
N GLU A 174 -4.55 14.17 16.02
CA GLU A 174 -4.95 12.75 15.92
C GLU A 174 -6.17 12.48 16.80
N ARG A 175 -6.19 12.92 18.07
CA ARG A 175 -7.40 12.80 18.92
C ARG A 175 -8.67 13.43 18.32
N LYS A 176 -8.54 14.53 17.56
CA LYS A 176 -9.67 15.10 16.80
C LYS A 176 -10.07 14.21 15.61
N ALA A 177 -9.09 13.66 14.89
CA ALA A 177 -9.34 12.69 13.82
C ALA A 177 -10.05 11.44 14.36
N GLU A 178 -9.63 10.92 15.51
CA GLU A 178 -10.30 9.80 16.17
C GLU A 178 -11.77 10.12 16.51
N ASP A 179 -12.04 11.31 17.06
CA ASP A 179 -13.40 11.77 17.40
C ASP A 179 -14.25 12.00 16.13
N TRP A 180 -13.65 12.57 15.08
CA TRP A 180 -14.26 12.78 13.76
C TRP A 180 -14.64 11.44 13.11
N GLY A 181 -13.70 10.49 13.03
CA GLY A 181 -13.94 9.17 12.45
C GLY A 181 -15.06 8.43 13.20
N ALA A 182 -15.03 8.45 14.53
CA ALA A 182 -16.07 7.85 15.35
C ALA A 182 -17.43 8.54 15.17
N ALA A 183 -17.46 9.86 14.93
CA ALA A 183 -18.67 10.60 14.62
C ALA A 183 -19.21 10.24 13.23
N LYS A 184 -18.36 10.14 12.20
CA LYS A 184 -18.74 9.72 10.83
C LYS A 184 -19.35 8.33 10.82
N MET A 185 -18.67 7.35 11.42
CA MET A 185 -19.18 5.97 11.55
C MET A 185 -20.54 5.91 12.27
N LYS A 186 -20.76 6.72 13.31
CA LYS A 186 -22.06 6.82 13.99
C LYS A 186 -23.15 7.43 13.12
N VAL A 187 -22.85 8.51 12.38
CA VAL A 187 -23.80 9.18 11.48
C VAL A 187 -24.20 8.28 10.31
N MET A 188 -23.28 7.49 9.77
CA MET A 188 -23.56 6.46 8.76
C MET A 188 -24.46 5.34 9.29
N GLY A 189 -24.55 5.16 10.62
CA GLY A 189 -25.33 4.08 11.24
C GLY A 189 -24.58 2.75 11.38
N LEU A 190 -23.24 2.79 11.48
CA LEU A 190 -22.47 1.59 11.84
C LEU A 190 -22.81 1.12 13.27
N GLU A 191 -22.74 -0.19 13.47
CA GLU A 191 -22.90 -0.85 14.76
C GLU A 191 -21.55 -0.83 15.52
N ASN A 192 -21.58 -1.04 16.85
CA ASN A 192 -20.37 -1.16 17.69
C ASN A 192 -19.32 -0.02 17.56
N VAL A 193 -19.73 1.24 17.33
CA VAL A 193 -18.76 2.33 17.10
C VAL A 193 -18.08 2.79 18.38
N HIS A 194 -16.77 2.54 18.50
CA HIS A 194 -15.96 2.85 19.68
C HIS A 194 -14.48 3.14 19.34
N LYS A 195 -13.67 3.41 20.37
CA LYS A 195 -12.22 3.61 20.25
C LYS A 195 -11.49 2.52 21.03
N GLU A 196 -10.50 1.89 20.41
CA GLU A 196 -9.67 0.83 21.00
C GLU A 196 -8.30 1.41 21.38
N LYS A 197 -8.15 1.72 22.66
CA LYS A 197 -7.01 2.46 23.20
C LYS A 197 -5.78 1.59 23.40
N TYR A 198 -4.61 2.14 23.10
CA TYR A 198 -3.32 1.55 23.45
C TYR A 198 -2.35 2.64 23.96
N GLN A 199 -1.12 2.24 24.28
CA GLN A 199 -0.11 3.12 24.86
C GLN A 199 1.12 3.15 23.96
N LEU A 200 1.50 4.35 23.53
CA LEU A 200 2.78 4.65 22.91
C LEU A 200 3.81 4.97 24.00
N TRP A 201 5.06 4.55 23.82
CA TRP A 201 6.13 4.75 24.82
C TRP A 201 6.37 6.24 25.17
N ARG A 202 6.19 7.13 24.19
CA ARG A 202 6.37 8.57 24.35
C ARG A 202 5.77 9.36 23.19
N GLY A 203 5.06 10.45 23.50
CA GLY A 203 4.58 11.41 22.50
C GLY A 203 5.69 12.38 22.07
N TRP A 204 5.63 12.83 20.83
CA TRP A 204 6.59 13.77 20.25
C TRP A 204 5.84 14.89 19.51
N THR A 205 6.49 16.05 19.37
CA THR A 205 5.98 17.16 18.56
C THR A 205 7.15 17.90 17.95
N ARG A 206 7.16 17.98 16.62
CA ARG A 206 8.07 18.83 15.85
C ARG A 206 7.89 20.28 16.26
N GLY A 207 8.99 21.02 16.33
CA GLY A 207 8.92 22.48 16.35
C GLY A 207 9.70 23.07 15.19
N THR A 208 10.57 24.04 15.47
CA THR A 208 11.29 24.73 14.40
C THR A 208 12.54 23.97 13.98
N ALA A 209 12.76 23.88 12.67
CA ALA A 209 14.03 23.47 12.07
C ALA A 209 14.58 24.62 11.19
N GLN A 210 15.88 24.90 11.29
CA GLN A 210 16.59 25.88 10.46
C GLN A 210 18.00 25.38 10.17
N GLY A 211 18.48 25.55 8.94
CA GLY A 211 19.82 25.14 8.52
C GLY A 211 20.55 26.21 7.73
N GLU A 212 21.80 26.49 8.10
CA GLU A 212 22.67 27.45 7.45
C GLU A 212 23.99 26.77 7.06
N LEU A 213 24.35 26.79 5.78
CA LEU A 213 25.71 26.51 5.32
C LEU A 213 26.58 27.75 5.59
N LEU A 214 27.70 27.56 6.28
CA LEU A 214 28.64 28.62 6.68
C LEU A 214 29.89 28.63 5.80
N GLU A 215 30.46 27.44 5.55
CA GLU A 215 31.62 27.21 4.69
C GLU A 215 31.31 26.01 3.77
N PRO A 216 31.70 26.01 2.47
CA PRO A 216 32.58 26.99 1.81
C PRO A 216 31.86 28.22 1.23
N ILE A 217 30.53 28.20 1.11
CA ILE A 217 29.71 29.35 0.69
C ILE A 217 28.58 29.55 1.70
N ARG A 218 28.26 30.80 2.03
CA ARG A 218 27.23 31.08 3.03
C ARG A 218 25.84 31.14 2.40
N ARG A 219 24.91 30.27 2.82
CA ARG A 219 23.50 30.25 2.37
C ARG A 219 22.59 29.49 3.33
N GLN A 220 21.28 29.66 3.18
CA GLN A 220 20.30 28.79 3.84
C GLN A 220 20.25 27.40 3.19
N LEU A 221 19.87 26.41 4.00
CA LEU A 221 19.57 25.04 3.65
C LEU A 221 18.10 24.75 3.98
N HIS A 222 17.45 23.97 3.13
CA HIS A 222 16.08 23.52 3.31
C HIS A 222 16.11 22.23 4.14
N VAL A 223 15.58 22.30 5.36
CA VAL A 223 15.73 21.24 6.36
C VAL A 223 14.46 21.06 7.18
N ASP A 224 14.21 19.81 7.56
CA ASP A 224 13.21 19.43 8.54
C ASP A 224 13.81 18.43 9.53
N ALA A 225 13.23 18.33 10.72
CA ALA A 225 13.60 17.26 11.66
C ALA A 225 13.14 15.88 11.14
N MET A 226 13.76 14.83 11.65
CA MET A 226 13.18 13.49 11.59
C MET A 226 12.29 13.24 12.82
N GLY A 227 11.33 12.32 12.71
CA GLY A 227 10.41 11.95 13.78
C GLY A 227 11.12 11.42 15.02
N TRP A 228 10.56 11.70 16.20
CA TRP A 228 11.07 11.24 17.50
C TRP A 228 12.55 11.59 17.79
N THR A 229 13.05 12.67 17.18
CA THR A 229 14.42 13.17 17.41
C THR A 229 14.49 14.44 18.25
N GLY A 230 15.63 14.60 18.92
CA GLY A 230 15.89 15.65 19.90
C GLY A 230 16.18 17.02 19.32
N SER A 231 16.37 17.97 20.23
CA SER A 231 16.67 19.37 19.92
C SER A 231 18.17 19.62 19.90
N THR A 232 18.60 20.56 19.06
CA THR A 232 19.91 21.20 19.25
C THR A 232 19.89 22.04 20.53
N PRO A 233 21.06 22.41 21.11
CA PRO A 233 21.13 23.48 22.11
C PRO A 233 20.43 24.77 21.61
N ALA A 234 19.91 25.60 22.52
CA ALA A 234 19.11 26.78 22.16
C ALA A 234 19.84 27.81 21.27
N GLY A 235 21.18 27.87 21.31
CA GLY A 235 22.00 28.67 20.40
C GLY A 235 22.13 28.10 18.98
N GLY A 236 21.70 26.86 18.77
CA GLY A 236 22.01 26.00 17.63
C GLY A 236 23.22 25.11 17.87
N ALA A 237 23.31 24.06 17.06
CA ALA A 237 24.51 23.23 16.91
C ALA A 237 25.28 23.71 15.67
N GLU A 238 26.56 24.00 15.82
CA GLU A 238 27.46 24.36 14.71
C GLU A 238 28.63 23.40 14.67
N GLY A 239 28.93 22.85 13.50
CA GLY A 239 29.97 21.84 13.36
C GLY A 239 30.53 21.74 11.96
N GLU A 240 31.69 21.10 11.87
CA GLU A 240 32.22 20.60 10.60
C GLU A 240 31.46 19.34 10.21
N VAL A 241 31.11 19.23 8.92
CA VAL A 241 30.38 18.09 8.38
C VAL A 241 31.35 16.96 8.05
N VAL A 242 31.08 15.76 8.57
CA VAL A 242 31.84 14.54 8.28
C VAL A 242 30.91 13.46 7.73
N ALA A 243 31.29 12.81 6.64
CA ALA A 243 30.48 11.72 6.08
C ALA A 243 30.50 10.48 6.99
N ALA A 244 29.40 9.71 6.99
CA ALA A 244 29.32 8.33 7.48
C ALA A 244 28.54 7.48 6.46
N ASN A 245 29.04 6.31 6.09
CA ASN A 245 28.43 5.47 5.05
C ASN A 245 27.38 4.52 5.62
N LEU A 246 26.11 4.68 5.23
CA LEU A 246 25.03 3.76 5.63
C LEU A 246 25.28 2.34 5.11
N PHE A 247 25.89 2.19 3.92
CA PHE A 247 26.24 0.87 3.39
C PHE A 247 27.42 0.20 4.14
N ASP A 248 28.03 0.90 5.10
CA ASP A 248 29.05 0.36 6.00
C ASP A 248 28.77 0.69 7.48
N ILE A 249 27.48 0.79 7.83
CA ILE A 249 27.03 1.32 9.14
C ILE A 249 27.60 0.57 10.35
N GLU A 250 27.84 -0.74 10.22
CA GLU A 250 28.46 -1.57 11.27
C GLU A 250 29.93 -1.21 11.54
N GLU A 251 30.68 -0.79 10.53
CA GLU A 251 32.04 -0.25 10.73
C GLU A 251 32.00 1.19 11.23
N GLU A 252 31.02 1.99 10.80
CA GLU A 252 30.85 3.37 11.30
C GLU A 252 30.54 3.41 12.80
N ILE A 253 29.75 2.47 13.31
CA ILE A 253 29.48 2.29 14.75
C ILE A 253 30.78 2.06 15.54
N LYS A 254 31.73 1.29 14.99
CA LYS A 254 33.02 0.99 15.64
C LYS A 254 33.96 2.20 15.67
N HIS A 255 33.80 3.15 14.75
CA HIS A 255 34.71 4.29 14.56
C HIS A 255 34.11 5.65 14.95
N THR A 256 33.06 5.67 15.78
CA THR A 256 32.32 6.87 16.19
C THR A 256 33.13 7.94 16.93
N SER A 257 34.32 7.64 17.46
CA SER A 257 35.19 8.63 18.15
C SER A 257 35.54 9.84 17.27
N ARG A 258 35.59 9.68 15.95
CA ARG A 258 35.83 10.76 14.97
C ARG A 258 34.69 11.77 14.85
N LEU A 259 33.51 11.47 15.41
CA LEU A 259 32.29 12.26 15.27
C LEU A 259 32.12 13.34 16.36
N SER A 260 33.01 13.37 17.36
CA SER A 260 32.91 14.31 18.48
C SER A 260 32.99 15.77 18.03
N GLY A 261 31.97 16.57 18.38
CA GLY A 261 31.84 17.97 17.92
C GLY A 261 31.53 18.13 16.43
N LYS A 262 31.20 17.03 15.71
CA LYS A 262 30.91 17.05 14.27
C LYS A 262 29.41 16.97 13.99
N ILE A 263 29.05 17.40 12.80
CA ILE A 263 27.75 17.15 12.20
C ILE A 263 27.94 15.99 11.23
N VAL A 264 27.17 14.92 11.40
CA VAL A 264 27.33 13.72 10.58
C VAL A 264 26.49 13.86 9.31
N LEU A 265 27.04 13.57 8.15
CA LEU A 265 26.31 13.45 6.89
C LEU A 265 26.24 11.98 6.49
N VAL A 266 25.06 11.38 6.54
CA VAL A 266 24.84 10.00 6.15
C VAL A 266 24.80 9.91 4.63
N VAL A 267 25.71 9.12 4.06
CA VAL A 267 25.86 8.90 2.63
C VAL A 267 25.67 7.43 2.28
N MET A 268 25.35 7.14 1.02
CA MET A 268 25.23 5.79 0.48
C MET A 268 26.30 5.60 -0.60
N LYS A 269 27.45 5.02 -0.25
CA LYS A 269 28.60 4.86 -1.15
C LYS A 269 28.97 3.39 -1.33
N GLY A 270 29.07 2.97 -2.59
CA GLY A 270 29.36 1.58 -2.99
C GLY A 270 28.08 0.77 -3.18
N ALA A 271 28.20 -0.55 -3.06
CA ALA A 271 27.06 -1.46 -3.01
C ALA A 271 26.62 -1.66 -1.55
N PRO A 272 25.32 -1.84 -1.27
CA PRO A 272 24.84 -2.14 0.07
C PRO A 272 25.31 -3.54 0.52
N LYS A 273 25.67 -3.69 1.80
CA LYS A 273 26.14 -4.97 2.39
C LYS A 273 25.00 -5.86 2.93
N ARG A 274 23.81 -5.30 3.10
CA ARG A 274 22.54 -5.95 3.45
C ARG A 274 21.42 -5.34 2.60
N ASP A 275 20.22 -5.89 2.68
CA ASP A 275 19.01 -5.21 2.23
C ASP A 275 18.80 -3.86 2.94
N VAL A 276 17.91 -3.02 2.39
CA VAL A 276 17.72 -1.64 2.87
C VAL A 276 17.06 -1.61 4.26
N ASP A 277 16.19 -2.57 4.57
CA ASP A 277 15.37 -2.56 5.78
C ASP A 277 16.21 -3.00 7.00
N SER A 278 17.07 -4.00 6.82
CA SER A 278 18.13 -4.34 7.78
C SER A 278 19.07 -3.16 8.05
N LEU A 279 19.45 -2.40 7.02
CA LEU A 279 20.29 -1.20 7.19
C LEU A 279 19.56 -0.09 7.97
N PHE A 280 18.25 0.08 7.74
CA PHE A 280 17.41 1.01 8.46
C PHE A 280 17.23 0.60 9.94
N ALA A 281 17.00 -0.68 10.23
CA ALA A 281 16.94 -1.19 11.61
C ALA A 281 18.24 -0.93 12.39
N ILE A 282 19.42 -1.12 11.76
CA ILE A 282 20.72 -0.86 12.39
C ILE A 282 21.01 0.65 12.55
N PHE A 283 20.37 1.50 11.75
CA PHE A 283 20.61 2.95 11.76
C PHE A 283 20.34 3.57 13.14
N GLY A 284 19.34 3.08 13.88
CA GLY A 284 19.07 3.53 15.24
C GLY A 284 20.24 3.32 16.21
N ASP A 285 20.96 2.20 16.10
CA ASP A 285 22.12 1.94 16.95
C ASP A 285 23.32 2.83 16.59
N PHE A 286 23.46 3.19 15.30
CA PHE A 286 24.41 4.22 14.89
C PHE A 286 24.07 5.60 15.47
N LEU A 287 22.80 6.02 15.47
CA LEU A 287 22.38 7.30 16.05
C LEU A 287 22.69 7.36 17.56
N LYS A 288 22.41 6.28 18.30
CA LYS A 288 22.78 6.13 19.72
C LYS A 288 24.30 6.22 19.93
N ALA A 289 25.09 5.53 19.10
CA ALA A 289 26.56 5.54 19.18
C ALA A 289 27.16 6.92 18.83
N ALA A 290 26.68 7.57 17.77
CA ALA A 290 27.10 8.90 17.35
C ALA A 290 26.78 9.96 18.41
N SER A 291 25.57 9.91 18.99
CA SER A 291 25.18 10.77 20.12
C SER A 291 26.11 10.58 21.33
N LYS A 292 26.41 9.33 21.71
CA LYS A 292 27.32 9.01 22.82
C LYS A 292 28.76 9.48 22.58
N ALA A 293 29.21 9.49 21.32
CA ALA A 293 30.53 10.02 20.94
C ALA A 293 30.60 11.56 20.89
N GLY A 294 29.46 12.24 21.06
CA GLY A 294 29.38 13.71 21.06
C GLY A 294 29.20 14.34 19.68
N ALA A 295 28.63 13.62 18.71
CA ALA A 295 28.10 14.26 17.50
C ALA A 295 27.00 15.26 17.89
N VAL A 296 26.96 16.43 17.22
CA VAL A 296 26.06 17.54 17.61
C VAL A 296 24.78 17.61 16.79
N ALA A 297 24.77 16.97 15.61
CA ALA A 297 23.58 16.69 14.80
C ALA A 297 23.91 15.60 13.76
N VAL A 298 22.88 14.98 13.18
CA VAL A 298 22.99 14.08 12.03
C VAL A 298 22.12 14.60 10.89
N ILE A 299 22.63 14.57 9.67
CA ILE A 299 21.89 14.73 8.41
C ILE A 299 21.73 13.34 7.83
N GLY A 300 20.49 12.87 7.66
CA GLY A 300 20.23 11.53 7.15
C GLY A 300 18.87 10.98 7.58
N GLY A 301 18.53 9.82 7.03
CA GLY A 301 17.26 9.16 7.34
C GLY A 301 16.06 9.74 6.59
N GLN A 302 16.23 10.28 5.38
CA GLN A 302 15.10 10.61 4.49
C GLN A 302 14.16 9.39 4.42
N GLY A 303 12.95 9.50 4.97
CA GLY A 303 12.00 8.38 5.04
C GLY A 303 11.32 8.08 3.70
N GLY A 304 11.59 8.86 2.66
CA GLY A 304 11.03 8.69 1.32
C GLY A 304 12.09 8.63 0.22
N SER A 305 11.62 8.42 -1.02
CA SER A 305 12.46 8.41 -2.22
C SER A 305 13.02 9.79 -2.56
N LYS A 306 14.18 9.85 -3.23
CA LYS A 306 14.85 11.13 -3.56
C LYS A 306 14.05 11.97 -4.58
N ALA A 307 13.34 12.98 -4.09
CA ALA A 307 12.60 13.99 -4.87
C ALA A 307 13.50 15.03 -5.59
N VAL A 308 14.46 14.58 -6.40
CA VAL A 308 15.42 15.46 -7.09
C VAL A 308 14.73 16.43 -8.05
N GLY A 309 15.02 17.72 -7.90
CA GLY A 309 14.46 18.83 -8.68
C GLY A 309 13.32 19.56 -7.97
N MET A 310 12.80 19.01 -6.86
CA MET A 310 11.61 19.51 -6.19
C MET A 310 11.91 20.37 -4.94
N ASN A 311 13.15 20.32 -4.41
CA ASN A 311 13.50 20.89 -3.09
C ASN A 311 12.56 20.43 -1.96
N LEU A 312 12.22 19.13 -1.94
CA LEU A 312 11.41 18.53 -0.88
C LEU A 312 12.30 17.81 0.16
N THR A 313 11.93 17.99 1.43
CA THR A 313 12.36 17.21 2.58
C THR A 313 11.39 16.04 2.78
N HIS A 314 11.89 14.93 3.34
CA HIS A 314 11.06 13.80 3.73
C HIS A 314 11.35 13.43 5.19
N THR A 315 10.34 13.49 6.05
CA THR A 315 10.42 13.02 7.45
C THR A 315 10.14 11.51 7.50
N GLY A 316 9.86 10.97 8.68
CA GLY A 316 9.69 9.55 8.97
C GLY A 316 10.20 9.22 10.38
N ILE A 317 9.87 8.04 10.88
CA ILE A 317 10.54 7.47 12.05
C ILE A 317 11.93 6.92 11.63
N LEU A 318 12.81 6.66 12.61
CA LEU A 318 14.18 6.16 12.40
C LEU A 318 14.39 4.81 13.11
N GLY A 319 13.42 3.90 12.94
CA GLY A 319 13.32 2.60 13.62
C GLY A 319 12.20 2.56 14.67
N PHE A 320 11.64 1.38 14.93
CA PHE A 320 10.54 1.20 15.90
C PHE A 320 11.02 1.37 17.36
N ASP A 321 10.11 1.73 18.27
CA ASP A 321 10.37 2.00 19.70
C ASP A 321 11.49 3.06 19.96
N ALA A 322 11.78 3.92 18.99
CA ALA A 322 13.01 4.73 19.01
C ALA A 322 12.76 6.20 19.38
N ASP A 323 13.34 6.66 20.50
CA ASP A 323 13.59 8.09 20.74
C ASP A 323 15.09 8.42 20.72
N PHE A 324 15.46 9.47 19.98
CA PHE A 324 16.86 9.87 19.77
C PHE A 324 17.13 11.22 20.40
N ALA A 325 18.00 11.27 21.41
CA ALA A 325 18.38 12.53 22.06
C ALA A 325 19.14 13.50 21.14
N ILE A 326 19.80 12.98 20.10
CA ILE A 326 20.44 13.77 19.05
C ILE A 326 19.42 14.25 18.02
N SER A 327 19.54 15.50 17.56
CA SER A 327 18.74 16.01 16.45
C SER A 327 19.18 15.36 15.13
N VAL A 328 18.24 14.74 14.43
CA VAL A 328 18.47 14.23 13.06
C VAL A 328 17.63 15.07 12.09
N LEU A 329 18.22 15.42 10.95
CA LEU A 329 17.60 16.30 9.95
C LEU A 329 17.50 15.61 8.59
N SER A 330 16.34 15.77 7.98
CA SER A 330 16.14 15.64 6.55
C SER A 330 16.63 16.91 5.86
N LEU A 331 17.40 16.76 4.78
CA LEU A 331 17.74 17.82 3.83
C LEU A 331 17.07 17.53 2.50
N THR A 332 16.87 18.55 1.66
CA THR A 332 16.50 18.31 0.26
C THR A 332 17.63 17.61 -0.49
N ALA A 333 17.30 16.86 -1.55
CA ALA A 333 18.29 16.11 -2.32
C ALA A 333 19.36 17.01 -2.96
N GLU A 334 19.00 18.24 -3.32
CA GLU A 334 19.88 19.28 -3.88
C GLU A 334 20.89 19.78 -2.86
N ASP A 335 20.41 20.05 -1.63
CA ASP A 335 21.20 20.57 -0.53
C ASP A 335 22.14 19.49 0.01
N GLN A 336 21.62 18.28 0.31
CA GLN A 336 22.45 17.13 0.68
C GLN A 336 23.49 16.82 -0.41
N GLY A 337 23.08 16.73 -1.68
CA GLY A 337 24.01 16.45 -2.78
C GLY A 337 25.11 17.52 -2.93
N GLN A 338 24.85 18.78 -2.57
CA GLN A 338 25.90 19.80 -2.51
C GLN A 338 26.90 19.53 -1.39
N LEU A 339 26.44 19.16 -0.19
CA LEU A 339 27.32 18.82 0.93
C LEU A 339 28.17 17.58 0.61
N GLU A 340 27.57 16.53 0.03
CA GLU A 340 28.25 15.32 -0.43
C GLU A 340 29.41 15.65 -1.38
N ARG A 341 29.16 16.45 -2.42
CA ARG A 341 30.19 16.87 -3.39
C ARG A 341 31.30 17.69 -2.74
N TYR A 342 30.99 18.54 -1.76
CA TYR A 342 32.02 19.30 -1.05
C TYR A 342 32.90 18.39 -0.19
N VAL A 343 32.31 17.49 0.61
CA VAL A 343 33.03 16.54 1.45
C VAL A 343 33.89 15.60 0.59
N GLU A 344 33.35 15.06 -0.51
CA GLU A 344 34.13 14.20 -1.44
C GLU A 344 35.28 14.94 -2.13
N SER A 345 35.11 16.24 -2.42
CA SER A 345 36.19 17.09 -2.95
C SER A 345 37.23 17.53 -1.90
N GLY A 346 37.15 17.03 -0.66
CA GLY A 346 38.06 17.40 0.43
C GLY A 346 37.91 18.84 0.93
N LYS A 347 36.80 19.51 0.59
CA LYS A 347 36.52 20.85 1.10
C LYS A 347 36.01 20.77 2.53
N ARG A 348 36.49 21.68 3.37
CA ARG A 348 35.91 21.93 4.69
C ARG A 348 34.48 22.44 4.51
N VAL A 349 33.53 21.71 5.07
CA VAL A 349 32.11 22.06 5.11
C VAL A 349 31.73 22.35 6.54
N ARG A 350 31.08 23.49 6.78
CA ARG A 350 30.52 23.80 8.11
C ARG A 350 29.08 24.24 7.96
N VAL A 351 28.23 23.69 8.81
CA VAL A 351 26.82 24.04 8.87
C VAL A 351 26.43 24.39 10.31
N ARG A 352 25.35 25.13 10.45
CA ARG A 352 24.68 25.38 11.71
C ARG A 352 23.22 24.96 11.59
N PHE A 353 22.77 24.16 12.55
CA PHE A 353 21.37 23.79 12.69
C PHE A 353 20.75 24.36 13.96
N LYS A 354 19.48 24.71 13.89
CA LYS A 354 18.63 25.02 15.04
C LYS A 354 17.37 24.17 14.92
N VAL A 355 17.29 23.12 15.73
CA VAL A 355 16.14 22.22 15.79
C VAL A 355 15.58 22.28 17.20
N GLN A 356 14.28 22.55 17.37
CA GLN A 356 13.61 22.59 18.67
C GLN A 356 12.35 21.73 18.62
N ASN A 357 12.47 20.47 19.03
CA ASN A 357 11.36 19.52 19.18
C ASN A 357 10.98 19.34 20.66
N THR A 358 9.79 18.82 20.91
CA THR A 358 9.27 18.54 22.26
C THR A 358 8.88 17.07 22.38
N PHE A 359 9.04 16.50 23.58
CA PHE A 359 8.54 15.18 23.92
C PHE A 359 7.59 15.27 25.12
N SER A 360 6.69 14.30 25.26
CA SER A 360 5.94 14.09 26.50
C SER A 360 6.85 13.61 27.65
N ASN A 361 6.35 13.78 28.86
CA ASN A 361 6.93 13.18 30.07
C ASN A 361 6.34 11.79 30.29
N GLY A 362 6.86 10.79 29.57
CA GLY A 362 6.44 9.39 29.65
C GLY A 362 5.37 8.97 28.63
N PRO A 363 4.80 7.77 28.80
CA PRO A 363 3.83 7.18 27.87
C PRO A 363 2.61 8.05 27.60
N VAL A 364 2.04 7.87 26.41
CA VAL A 364 0.85 8.60 25.95
C VAL A 364 -0.14 7.63 25.32
N GLU A 365 -1.42 8.03 25.33
CA GLU A 365 -2.50 7.24 24.77
C GLU A 365 -2.82 7.70 23.34
N SER A 366 -3.08 6.71 22.47
CA SER A 366 -3.69 6.82 21.13
C SER A 366 -4.76 5.72 21.03
N ALA A 367 -5.64 5.78 20.03
CA ALA A 367 -6.66 4.77 19.83
C ALA A 367 -7.09 4.56 18.37
N ASN A 368 -7.18 3.29 17.96
CA ASN A 368 -7.86 2.92 16.73
C ASN A 368 -9.35 3.29 16.82
N VAL A 369 -9.96 3.73 15.72
CA VAL A 369 -11.42 3.94 15.64
C VAL A 369 -12.08 2.76 14.96
N VAL A 370 -13.06 2.16 15.62
CA VAL A 370 -13.70 0.91 15.15
C VAL A 370 -15.21 1.09 14.99
N GLY A 371 -15.76 0.54 13.91
CA GLY A 371 -17.20 0.44 13.65
C GLY A 371 -17.54 -0.77 12.77
N GLU A 372 -18.75 -1.31 12.86
CA GLU A 372 -19.10 -2.60 12.25
C GLU A 372 -20.36 -2.54 11.37
N ILE A 373 -20.36 -3.33 10.29
CA ILE A 373 -21.59 -3.83 9.66
C ILE A 373 -21.74 -5.29 10.06
N ARG A 374 -22.62 -5.55 11.03
CA ARG A 374 -22.81 -6.88 11.62
C ARG A 374 -23.39 -7.90 10.63
N GLY A 375 -22.75 -9.06 10.55
CA GLY A 375 -23.13 -10.14 9.64
C GLY A 375 -24.50 -10.76 9.96
N ARG A 376 -25.23 -11.21 8.92
CA ARG A 376 -26.59 -11.79 9.04
C ARG A 376 -26.65 -13.29 9.34
N GLN A 377 -25.52 -14.01 9.29
CA GLN A 377 -25.48 -15.48 9.43
C GLN A 377 -24.38 -15.97 10.37
N ASN A 378 -23.15 -15.49 10.18
CA ASN A 378 -22.00 -15.83 11.01
C ASN A 378 -21.35 -14.53 11.52
N PRO A 379 -22.05 -13.75 12.38
CA PRO A 379 -21.60 -12.43 12.83
C PRO A 379 -20.33 -12.46 13.68
N GLU A 380 -19.93 -13.63 14.20
CA GLU A 380 -18.68 -13.83 14.92
C GLU A 380 -17.45 -13.82 13.99
N GLN A 381 -17.65 -14.02 12.68
CA GLN A 381 -16.57 -14.05 11.69
C GLN A 381 -16.35 -12.63 11.16
N VAL A 382 -15.13 -12.13 11.26
CA VAL A 382 -14.81 -10.71 11.02
C VAL A 382 -13.83 -10.60 9.86
N LEU A 383 -14.18 -9.81 8.84
CA LEU A 383 -13.20 -9.19 7.96
C LEU A 383 -12.88 -7.80 8.52
N VAL A 384 -11.60 -7.47 8.67
CA VAL A 384 -11.17 -6.11 8.97
C VAL A 384 -10.97 -5.35 7.66
N VAL A 385 -11.44 -4.11 7.59
CA VAL A 385 -11.19 -3.17 6.47
C VAL A 385 -10.61 -1.92 7.10
N GLY A 386 -9.43 -1.49 6.67
CA GLY A 386 -8.76 -0.39 7.34
C GLY A 386 -7.75 0.37 6.50
N ALA A 387 -7.20 1.37 7.15
CA ALA A 387 -6.14 2.26 6.72
C ALA A 387 -5.72 3.04 7.97
N HIS A 388 -4.51 3.60 7.98
CA HIS A 388 -4.10 4.43 9.11
C HIS A 388 -4.69 5.83 9.05
N LEU A 389 -4.86 6.41 10.23
CA LEU A 389 -5.50 7.69 10.49
C LEU A 389 -4.50 8.72 10.98
N ASP A 390 -3.34 8.31 11.46
CA ASP A 390 -2.23 9.22 11.71
C ASP A 390 -1.63 9.74 10.39
N SER A 391 -0.66 10.64 10.52
CA SER A 391 0.17 11.15 9.43
C SER A 391 1.37 11.90 9.99
N TRP A 392 2.40 12.09 9.18
CA TRP A 392 3.38 13.15 9.43
C TRP A 392 2.79 14.57 9.33
N ASP A 393 3.61 15.54 9.76
CA ASP A 393 3.26 16.91 10.09
C ASP A 393 3.99 17.98 9.26
N LEU A 394 4.57 17.60 8.11
CA LEU A 394 5.09 18.56 7.13
C LEU A 394 4.00 19.15 6.22
N SER A 395 2.82 18.51 6.20
CA SER A 395 1.64 18.89 5.45
C SER A 395 0.39 18.37 6.19
N GLU A 396 -0.64 17.93 5.47
CA GLU A 396 -1.95 17.55 5.99
C GLU A 396 -2.27 16.04 5.92
N GLY A 397 -1.31 15.19 5.52
CA GLY A 397 -1.50 13.74 5.56
C GLY A 397 -2.46 13.23 4.48
N ALA A 398 -2.54 13.89 3.32
CA ALA A 398 -3.64 13.67 2.37
C ALA A 398 -3.51 12.35 1.61
N THR A 399 -2.32 12.05 1.08
CA THR A 399 -2.00 10.80 0.40
C THR A 399 -1.49 9.73 1.37
N ASP A 400 -1.13 10.14 2.58
CA ASP A 400 -0.41 9.33 3.56
C ASP A 400 -0.98 9.56 4.99
N ASN A 401 -2.04 8.88 5.41
CA ASN A 401 -2.94 8.04 4.60
C ASN A 401 -4.41 8.52 4.68
N GLY A 402 -4.62 9.79 4.38
CA GLY A 402 -5.96 10.37 4.27
C GLY A 402 -6.81 9.68 3.18
N THR A 403 -6.21 9.30 2.05
CA THR A 403 -6.85 8.59 0.93
C THR A 403 -7.41 7.23 1.35
N GLY A 404 -6.66 6.44 2.12
CA GLY A 404 -7.09 5.18 2.70
C GLY A 404 -8.16 5.38 3.76
N SER A 405 -7.93 6.26 4.75
CA SER A 405 -8.91 6.59 5.80
C SER A 405 -10.26 7.05 5.22
N ALA A 406 -10.24 7.90 4.21
CA ALA A 406 -11.44 8.34 3.50
C ALA A 406 -12.09 7.21 2.67
N SER A 407 -11.28 6.30 2.10
CA SER A 407 -11.76 5.11 1.39
C SER A 407 -12.47 4.12 2.31
N VAL A 408 -11.95 3.90 3.53
CA VAL A 408 -12.58 3.06 4.56
C VAL A 408 -13.97 3.60 4.88
N LEU A 409 -14.08 4.90 5.19
CA LEU A 409 -15.36 5.56 5.50
C LEU A 409 -16.37 5.52 4.34
N ALA A 410 -15.95 5.89 3.13
CA ALA A 410 -16.83 5.85 1.96
C ALA A 410 -17.21 4.41 1.54
N SER A 411 -16.34 3.43 1.77
CA SER A 411 -16.66 2.02 1.51
C SER A 411 -17.73 1.49 2.46
N ALA A 412 -17.65 1.86 3.75
CA ALA A 412 -18.66 1.53 4.76
C ALA A 412 -20.00 2.18 4.39
N GLU A 413 -19.99 3.47 4.03
CA GLU A 413 -21.19 4.21 3.64
C GLU A 413 -21.87 3.59 2.41
N ALA A 414 -21.11 3.25 1.35
CA ALA A 414 -21.66 2.63 0.15
C ALA A 414 -22.34 1.27 0.44
N ILE A 415 -21.77 0.47 1.34
CA ILE A 415 -22.39 -0.79 1.77
C ILE A 415 -23.68 -0.53 2.55
N VAL A 416 -23.67 0.40 3.52
CA VAL A 416 -24.86 0.74 4.32
C VAL A 416 -25.99 1.27 3.42
N ARG A 417 -25.70 2.25 2.55
CA ARG A 417 -26.68 2.87 1.63
C ARG A 417 -27.31 1.86 0.68
N SER A 418 -26.55 0.86 0.22
CA SER A 418 -27.06 -0.20 -0.65
C SER A 418 -28.14 -1.09 0.00
N GLY A 419 -28.28 -1.01 1.33
CA GLY A 419 -29.16 -1.86 2.15
C GLY A 419 -28.70 -3.31 2.27
N MET A 420 -27.50 -3.65 1.77
CA MET A 420 -26.98 -5.02 1.78
C MET A 420 -26.24 -5.31 3.09
N ARG A 421 -26.69 -6.33 3.83
CA ARG A 421 -25.99 -6.85 5.02
C ARG A 421 -25.26 -8.17 4.68
N PRO A 422 -23.93 -8.27 4.77
CA PRO A 422 -23.14 -9.47 4.45
C PRO A 422 -23.41 -10.66 5.39
N ARG A 423 -22.93 -11.88 5.06
CA ARG A 423 -23.10 -13.07 5.92
C ARG A 423 -22.28 -12.98 7.20
N ARG A 424 -21.06 -12.46 7.06
CA ARG A 424 -20.04 -12.26 8.09
C ARG A 424 -19.93 -10.78 8.42
N THR A 425 -19.39 -10.43 9.57
CA THR A 425 -19.21 -9.03 9.98
C THR A 425 -18.06 -8.40 9.20
N ILE A 426 -18.26 -7.15 8.76
CA ILE A 426 -17.18 -6.28 8.29
C ILE A 426 -16.93 -5.27 9.40
N ARG A 427 -15.69 -5.24 9.92
CA ARG A 427 -15.23 -4.28 10.91
C ARG A 427 -14.33 -3.27 10.21
N PHE A 428 -14.76 -2.02 10.19
CA PHE A 428 -14.02 -0.89 9.67
C PHE A 428 -13.14 -0.34 10.79
N VAL A 429 -11.83 -0.25 10.55
CA VAL A 429 -10.85 0.21 11.52
C VAL A 429 -10.03 1.31 10.88
N LEU A 430 -10.07 2.51 11.47
CA LEU A 430 -9.08 3.54 11.21
C LEU A 430 -7.98 3.31 12.25
N PHE A 431 -6.86 2.74 11.82
CA PHE A 431 -5.72 2.45 12.69
C PHE A 431 -4.98 3.74 13.05
N THR A 432 -4.18 3.72 14.12
CA THR A 432 -3.26 4.80 14.46
C THR A 432 -1.86 4.25 14.75
N GLY A 433 -0.81 5.07 14.70
CA GLY A 433 0.56 4.64 14.96
C GLY A 433 1.16 3.72 13.91
N GLU A 434 0.64 3.74 12.67
CA GLU A 434 1.28 3.03 11.54
C GLU A 434 2.69 3.58 11.34
N GLU A 435 2.78 4.91 11.29
CA GLU A 435 3.97 5.74 11.07
C GLU A 435 5.08 5.57 12.13
N GLN A 436 4.78 4.82 13.20
CA GLN A 436 5.68 4.52 14.31
C GLN A 436 6.11 3.04 14.38
N GLY A 437 5.53 2.18 13.53
CA GLY A 437 5.81 0.76 13.47
C GLY A 437 4.58 -0.14 13.60
N LEU A 438 3.46 0.26 12.99
CA LEU A 438 2.21 -0.52 12.97
C LEU A 438 1.59 -0.71 14.37
N ASP A 439 1.80 0.25 15.27
CA ASP A 439 1.44 0.12 16.69
C ASP A 439 -0.05 -0.17 16.89
N GLY A 440 -0.93 0.51 16.15
CA GLY A 440 -2.38 0.33 16.23
C GLY A 440 -2.85 -1.04 15.76
N SER A 441 -2.32 -1.55 14.64
CA SER A 441 -2.70 -2.88 14.14
C SER A 441 -2.07 -4.03 14.95
N PHE A 442 -0.85 -3.86 15.49
CA PHE A 442 -0.33 -4.78 16.52
C PHE A 442 -1.13 -4.73 17.82
N ALA A 443 -1.55 -3.54 18.28
CA ALA A 443 -2.40 -3.39 19.45
C ALA A 443 -3.78 -4.02 19.24
N TYR A 444 -4.36 -3.88 18.04
CA TYR A 444 -5.60 -4.54 17.64
C TYR A 444 -5.45 -6.07 17.72
N LEU A 445 -4.43 -6.66 17.08
CA LEU A 445 -4.20 -8.11 17.14
C LEU A 445 -4.05 -8.65 18.58
N LYS A 446 -3.40 -7.88 19.45
CA LYS A 446 -3.24 -8.19 20.87
C LYS A 446 -4.55 -8.11 21.65
N GLN A 447 -5.39 -7.12 21.38
CA GLN A 447 -6.70 -6.96 22.02
C GLN A 447 -7.71 -8.02 21.54
N HIS A 448 -7.64 -8.40 20.26
CA HIS A 448 -8.53 -9.36 19.60
C HIS A 448 -8.01 -10.81 19.59
N GLN A 449 -6.93 -11.11 20.31
CA GLN A 449 -6.25 -12.42 20.29
C GLN A 449 -7.21 -13.61 20.50
N SER A 450 -8.21 -13.45 21.37
CA SER A 450 -9.22 -14.48 21.69
C SER A 450 -10.20 -14.80 20.56
N GLU A 451 -10.36 -13.90 19.57
CA GLU A 451 -11.24 -14.06 18.41
C GLU A 451 -10.49 -14.13 17.06
N MET A 452 -9.15 -14.20 17.07
CA MET A 452 -8.35 -14.32 15.84
C MET A 452 -8.66 -15.59 15.03
N THR A 453 -9.12 -16.66 15.66
CA THR A 453 -9.60 -17.88 14.97
C THR A 453 -10.83 -17.63 14.09
N ASN A 454 -11.64 -16.61 14.42
CA ASN A 454 -12.81 -16.22 13.65
C ASN A 454 -12.51 -15.17 12.57
N HIS A 455 -11.37 -14.48 12.63
CA HIS A 455 -10.96 -13.48 11.64
C HIS A 455 -10.72 -14.08 10.25
N LEU A 456 -11.03 -13.30 9.22
CA LEU A 456 -10.89 -13.65 7.80
C LEU A 456 -9.63 -13.03 7.17
N GLY A 457 -8.97 -12.10 7.87
CA GLY A 457 -7.89 -11.24 7.37
C GLY A 457 -8.21 -9.76 7.54
N ASN A 458 -7.34 -8.91 6.99
CA ASN A 458 -7.65 -7.49 6.77
C ASN A 458 -7.51 -7.10 5.30
N LEU A 459 -8.11 -5.96 4.95
CA LEU A 459 -8.04 -5.30 3.65
C LEU A 459 -7.61 -3.85 3.88
N VAL A 460 -6.49 -3.45 3.30
CA VAL A 460 -5.84 -2.15 3.54
C VAL A 460 -5.57 -1.44 2.20
N LEU A 461 -5.61 -0.11 2.19
CA LEU A 461 -5.17 0.74 1.07
C LEU A 461 -4.25 1.81 1.64
N ASP A 462 -2.98 1.78 1.26
CA ASP A 462 -1.90 2.49 1.97
C ASP A 462 -0.65 2.69 1.11
N ASN A 463 -0.85 3.10 -0.15
CA ASN A 463 0.23 3.40 -1.08
C ASN A 463 -0.08 4.65 -1.91
N GLY A 464 -0.57 5.70 -1.26
CA GLY A 464 -0.77 7.02 -1.85
C GLY A 464 -2.12 7.28 -2.52
N GLN A 465 -2.06 7.98 -3.65
CA GLN A 465 -3.22 8.56 -4.35
C GLN A 465 -3.58 7.87 -5.68
N GLY A 466 -2.74 6.95 -6.16
CA GLY A 466 -2.88 6.32 -7.47
C GLY A 466 -4.03 5.31 -7.56
N PRO A 467 -4.40 4.89 -8.79
CA PRO A 467 -5.36 3.83 -8.98
C PRO A 467 -4.80 2.48 -8.46
N VAL A 468 -5.56 1.79 -7.60
CA VAL A 468 -5.32 0.37 -7.25
C VAL A 468 -5.04 -0.45 -8.51
N ARG A 469 -3.92 -1.16 -8.54
CA ARG A 469 -3.42 -1.96 -9.68
C ARG A 469 -3.23 -3.44 -9.35
N GLU A 470 -3.06 -3.78 -8.07
CA GLU A 470 -2.74 -5.13 -7.61
C GLU A 470 -3.42 -5.40 -6.25
N PHE A 471 -3.97 -6.61 -6.07
CA PHE A 471 -4.30 -7.15 -4.76
C PHE A 471 -3.20 -8.10 -4.33
N GLN A 472 -2.49 -7.75 -3.26
CA GLN A 472 -1.42 -8.55 -2.69
C GLN A 472 -1.98 -9.31 -1.48
N LEU A 473 -2.03 -10.65 -1.52
CA LEU A 473 -2.81 -11.45 -0.56
C LEU A 473 -2.06 -11.86 0.72
N GLY A 474 -0.92 -11.24 1.03
CA GLY A 474 -0.24 -11.41 2.32
C GLY A 474 0.34 -12.81 2.54
N GLY A 475 0.92 -13.41 1.50
CA GLY A 475 1.49 -14.77 1.54
C GLY A 475 0.51 -15.90 1.22
N ARG A 476 -0.76 -15.59 0.94
CA ARG A 476 -1.85 -16.56 0.78
C ARG A 476 -2.00 -17.06 -0.65
N ASP A 477 -1.02 -17.86 -1.08
CA ASP A 477 -1.00 -18.59 -2.35
C ASP A 477 -2.30 -19.35 -2.65
N ASP A 478 -2.88 -19.96 -1.61
CA ASP A 478 -4.14 -20.72 -1.64
C ASP A 478 -5.38 -19.90 -2.03
N LEU A 479 -5.33 -18.57 -1.88
CA LEU A 479 -6.45 -17.68 -2.20
C LEU A 479 -6.38 -17.08 -3.61
N VAL A 480 -5.19 -16.97 -4.20
CA VAL A 480 -4.92 -16.26 -5.48
C VAL A 480 -5.89 -16.69 -6.59
N ALA A 481 -6.03 -18.00 -6.83
CA ALA A 481 -6.89 -18.52 -7.89
C ALA A 481 -8.38 -18.16 -7.69
N SER A 482 -8.84 -18.05 -6.43
CA SER A 482 -10.23 -17.66 -6.12
C SER A 482 -10.45 -16.16 -6.25
N PHE A 483 -9.47 -15.38 -5.81
CA PHE A 483 -9.50 -13.92 -5.85
C PHE A 483 -9.35 -13.39 -7.28
N GLN A 484 -8.61 -14.10 -8.14
CA GLN A 484 -8.47 -13.77 -9.54
C GLN A 484 -9.82 -13.78 -10.30
N LEU A 485 -10.77 -14.65 -9.92
CA LEU A 485 -12.13 -14.66 -10.48
C LEU A 485 -12.94 -13.43 -10.04
N PHE A 486 -12.75 -12.97 -8.80
CA PHE A 486 -13.33 -11.72 -8.33
C PHE A 486 -12.72 -10.52 -9.07
N ALA A 487 -11.39 -10.41 -9.16
CA ALA A 487 -10.71 -9.35 -9.89
C ALA A 487 -11.11 -9.29 -11.38
N GLN A 488 -11.31 -10.45 -12.04
CA GLN A 488 -11.84 -10.51 -13.41
C GLN A 488 -13.26 -9.92 -13.53
N SER A 489 -14.11 -10.09 -12.52
CA SER A 489 -15.46 -9.50 -12.51
C SER A 489 -15.45 -7.96 -12.41
N LEU A 490 -14.35 -7.38 -11.91
CA LEU A 490 -14.13 -5.93 -11.80
C LEU A 490 -13.53 -5.30 -13.06
N SER A 491 -13.22 -6.09 -14.10
CA SER A 491 -12.55 -5.63 -15.34
C SER A 491 -13.26 -4.47 -16.09
N SER A 492 -14.55 -4.26 -15.86
CA SER A 492 -15.31 -3.10 -16.36
C SER A 492 -15.00 -1.79 -15.63
N ILE A 493 -14.51 -1.86 -14.38
CA ILE A 493 -13.98 -0.73 -13.62
C ILE A 493 -12.47 -0.61 -13.90
N ARG A 494 -11.72 -1.71 -13.69
CA ARG A 494 -10.27 -1.76 -13.87
C ARG A 494 -9.79 -3.20 -13.95
N ASN A 495 -8.75 -3.45 -14.75
CA ASN A 495 -8.00 -4.70 -14.68
C ASN A 495 -7.02 -4.62 -13.50
N ILE A 496 -7.21 -5.49 -12.51
CA ILE A 496 -6.40 -5.53 -11.27
C ILE A 496 -5.69 -6.87 -11.21
N ALA A 497 -4.38 -6.85 -10.98
CA ALA A 497 -3.58 -8.06 -10.77
C ALA A 497 -3.88 -8.69 -9.40
N VAL A 498 -3.55 -9.98 -9.23
CA VAL A 498 -3.64 -10.68 -7.95
C VAL A 498 -2.34 -11.45 -7.74
N THR A 499 -1.69 -11.26 -6.59
CA THR A 499 -0.48 -11.98 -6.19
C THR A 499 -0.54 -12.39 -4.73
N ASP A 500 0.38 -13.26 -4.31
CA ASP A 500 0.54 -13.70 -2.92
C ASP A 500 1.62 -12.89 -2.17
N LYS A 501 2.08 -11.75 -2.70
CA LYS A 501 3.07 -10.89 -2.03
C LYS A 501 2.66 -10.54 -0.61
N VAL A 502 3.64 -10.42 0.27
CA VAL A 502 3.49 -9.79 1.59
C VAL A 502 3.88 -8.33 1.44
N GLU A 503 2.97 -7.42 1.82
CA GLU A 503 3.33 -6.04 2.12
C GLU A 503 3.66 -5.93 3.62
N SER A 504 4.79 -5.30 3.91
CA SER A 504 5.36 -5.19 5.26
C SER A 504 5.35 -3.78 5.82
N GLY A 505 5.29 -2.75 4.97
CA GLY A 505 5.25 -1.34 5.38
C GLY A 505 3.85 -0.75 5.46
N THR A 506 2.86 -1.55 5.92
CA THR A 506 1.46 -1.13 6.14
C THR A 506 0.82 -2.02 7.22
N ASP A 507 -0.38 -1.66 7.68
CA ASP A 507 -1.21 -2.43 8.63
C ASP A 507 -1.56 -3.88 8.19
N THR A 508 -1.16 -4.35 6.99
CA THR A 508 -1.30 -5.76 6.59
C THR A 508 -0.35 -6.70 7.32
N LEU A 509 0.84 -6.25 7.69
CA LEU A 509 1.90 -7.12 8.20
C LEU A 509 1.49 -7.94 9.44
N PRO A 510 0.85 -7.36 10.48
CA PRO A 510 0.46 -8.12 11.67
C PRO A 510 -0.51 -9.26 11.34
N PHE A 511 -1.42 -9.06 10.39
CA PHE A 511 -2.38 -10.08 9.96
C PHE A 511 -1.68 -11.22 9.19
N SER A 512 -0.72 -10.90 8.31
CA SER A 512 0.13 -11.92 7.66
C SER A 512 0.98 -12.69 8.66
N MET A 513 1.53 -12.04 9.70
CA MET A 513 2.21 -12.72 10.82
C MET A 513 1.26 -13.61 11.64
N ALA A 514 -0.04 -13.28 11.73
CA ALA A 514 -1.05 -14.15 12.32
C ALA A 514 -1.52 -15.30 11.38
N GLY A 515 -0.89 -15.48 10.21
CA GLY A 515 -1.26 -16.52 9.24
C GLY A 515 -2.57 -16.26 8.49
N LEU A 516 -3.10 -15.04 8.58
CA LEU A 516 -4.26 -14.58 7.83
C LEU A 516 -3.81 -13.87 6.54
N PRO A 517 -4.70 -13.69 5.54
CA PRO A 517 -4.41 -12.77 4.44
C PRO A 517 -4.37 -11.34 4.99
N GLY A 518 -3.19 -10.72 4.95
CA GLY A 518 -3.04 -9.27 4.98
C GLY A 518 -3.17 -8.73 3.57
N ILE A 519 -4.35 -8.22 3.18
CA ILE A 519 -4.63 -7.86 1.78
C ILE A 519 -4.30 -6.39 1.54
N ASN A 520 -3.20 -6.11 0.85
CA ASN A 520 -2.90 -4.75 0.39
C ASN A 520 -3.56 -4.48 -0.98
N MET A 521 -4.25 -3.34 -1.09
CA MET A 521 -4.81 -2.77 -2.30
C MET A 521 -3.80 -1.83 -2.98
N ASP A 522 -2.65 -2.40 -3.36
CA ASP A 522 -1.49 -1.73 -3.94
C ASP A 522 -1.83 -0.87 -5.18
N GLN A 523 -1.25 0.33 -5.23
CA GLN A 523 -1.63 1.44 -6.12
C GLN A 523 -0.54 1.77 -7.16
N ASP A 524 -0.96 2.26 -8.32
CA ASP A 524 -0.05 2.86 -9.32
C ASP A 524 0.21 4.33 -8.97
N SER A 525 1.05 4.55 -7.96
CA SER A 525 1.35 5.89 -7.40
C SER A 525 2.81 6.31 -7.67
N PRO A 526 3.25 6.49 -8.94
CA PRO A 526 4.64 6.83 -9.25
C PRO A 526 5.08 8.19 -8.69
N GLU A 527 4.13 9.07 -8.36
CA GLU A 527 4.37 10.38 -7.75
C GLU A 527 4.30 10.36 -6.21
N TYR A 528 4.02 9.21 -5.59
CA TYR A 528 4.04 9.07 -4.12
C TYR A 528 5.42 9.38 -3.53
N LYS A 529 6.49 9.11 -4.30
CA LYS A 529 7.87 9.55 -4.00
C LYS A 529 8.01 11.05 -3.73
N PHE A 530 7.08 11.87 -4.20
CA PHE A 530 7.05 13.31 -3.97
C PHE A 530 6.15 13.70 -2.81
N THR A 531 5.07 12.97 -2.52
CA THR A 531 4.14 13.31 -1.44
C THR A 531 4.56 12.69 -0.11
N HIS A 532 4.79 11.37 -0.06
CA HIS A 532 5.16 10.57 1.12
C HIS A 532 6.09 11.30 2.09
N HIS A 533 5.61 11.48 3.34
CA HIS A 533 6.30 12.17 4.43
C HIS A 533 6.84 13.59 4.11
N SER A 534 6.22 14.36 3.20
CA SER A 534 6.74 15.66 2.74
C SER A 534 5.73 16.81 2.85
N SER A 535 6.19 18.04 2.58
CA SER A 535 5.34 19.22 2.43
C SER A 535 4.50 19.27 1.15
N ALA A 536 4.64 18.28 0.25
CA ALA A 536 3.78 18.12 -0.92
C ALA A 536 2.61 17.14 -0.68
N ASP A 537 2.49 16.56 0.52
CA ASP A 537 1.39 15.68 0.88
C ASP A 537 0.10 16.45 1.19
N ALA A 538 -0.56 16.95 0.15
CA ALA A 538 -1.73 17.81 0.24
C ALA A 538 -2.87 17.36 -0.68
N LEU A 539 -4.08 17.83 -0.40
CA LEU A 539 -5.33 17.51 -1.09
C LEU A 539 -5.24 17.68 -2.61
N GLU A 540 -4.49 18.69 -3.09
CA GLU A 540 -4.26 18.93 -4.51
C GLU A 540 -3.50 17.80 -5.24
N ALA A 541 -2.80 16.93 -4.51
CA ALA A 541 -2.18 15.75 -5.09
C ALA A 541 -3.19 14.63 -5.42
N VAL A 542 -4.40 14.68 -4.85
CA VAL A 542 -5.40 13.61 -4.95
C VAL A 542 -6.41 13.88 -6.06
N ASN A 543 -6.62 12.89 -6.93
CA ASN A 543 -7.69 12.93 -7.92
C ASN A 543 -9.01 12.39 -7.30
N PRO A 544 -10.09 13.20 -7.24
CA PRO A 544 -11.36 12.77 -6.62
C PRO A 544 -11.99 11.53 -7.26
N ASP A 545 -11.92 11.39 -8.59
CA ASP A 545 -12.51 10.25 -9.31
C ASP A 545 -11.74 8.96 -9.04
N VAL A 546 -10.42 9.03 -8.92
CA VAL A 546 -9.57 7.88 -8.56
C VAL A 546 -9.84 7.45 -7.12
N LEU A 547 -9.96 8.40 -6.19
CA LEU A 547 -10.32 8.13 -4.80
C LEU A 547 -11.70 7.45 -4.68
N ALA A 548 -12.72 7.98 -5.36
CA ALA A 548 -14.06 7.39 -5.40
C ALA A 548 -14.07 5.96 -5.98
N GLN A 549 -13.28 5.72 -7.05
CA GLN A 549 -13.10 4.38 -7.61
C GLN A 549 -12.42 3.44 -6.62
N ASN A 550 -11.34 3.86 -5.96
CA ASN A 550 -10.61 3.05 -5.00
C ASN A 550 -11.48 2.70 -3.77
N ALA A 551 -12.22 3.68 -3.21
CA ALA A 551 -13.18 3.47 -2.12
C ALA A 551 -14.30 2.48 -2.52
N THR A 552 -14.80 2.58 -3.75
CA THR A 552 -15.78 1.61 -4.26
C THR A 552 -15.18 0.21 -4.41
N LEU A 553 -13.95 0.10 -4.95
CA LEU A 553 -13.26 -1.18 -5.07
C LEU A 553 -13.05 -1.83 -3.69
N MET A 554 -12.74 -1.05 -2.66
CA MET A 554 -12.64 -1.51 -1.27
C MET A 554 -13.99 -2.04 -0.78
N ALA A 555 -15.10 -1.32 -1.02
CA ALA A 555 -16.45 -1.73 -0.65
C ALA A 555 -16.86 -3.07 -1.30
N LEU A 556 -16.59 -3.22 -2.60
CA LEU A 556 -16.89 -4.44 -3.36
C LEU A 556 -16.06 -5.63 -2.87
N THR A 557 -14.78 -5.40 -2.60
CA THR A 557 -13.85 -6.44 -2.12
C THR A 557 -14.24 -6.91 -0.73
N ALA A 558 -14.48 -5.97 0.19
CA ALA A 558 -14.91 -6.26 1.55
C ALA A 558 -16.24 -7.04 1.59
N TYR A 559 -17.23 -6.58 0.83
CA TYR A 559 -18.53 -7.24 0.77
C TYR A 559 -18.43 -8.64 0.13
N TRP A 560 -17.67 -8.82 -0.95
CA TRP A 560 -17.49 -10.13 -1.58
C TRP A 560 -16.89 -11.16 -0.61
N ILE A 561 -15.81 -10.79 0.07
CA ILE A 561 -15.15 -11.65 1.07
C ILE A 561 -16.11 -12.02 2.21
N ALA A 562 -16.90 -11.05 2.71
CA ALA A 562 -17.79 -11.26 3.84
C ALA A 562 -19.11 -11.98 3.49
N ASP A 563 -19.63 -11.85 2.26
CA ASP A 563 -20.94 -12.40 1.84
C ASP A 563 -20.87 -13.73 1.08
N ARG A 564 -19.71 -14.11 0.53
CA ARG A 564 -19.59 -15.38 -0.20
C ARG A 564 -19.97 -16.59 0.68
N PRO A 565 -20.58 -17.66 0.12
CA PRO A 565 -21.10 -18.77 0.93
C PRO A 565 -20.01 -19.45 1.77
N GLU A 566 -18.89 -19.79 1.12
CA GLU A 566 -17.72 -20.41 1.73
C GLU A 566 -17.00 -19.43 2.68
N ARG A 567 -16.30 -19.93 3.69
CA ARG A 567 -15.46 -19.08 4.56
C ARG A 567 -14.20 -18.71 3.79
N PHE A 568 -13.88 -17.42 3.70
CA PHE A 568 -12.77 -16.92 2.87
C PHE A 568 -11.41 -17.45 3.35
N ALA A 569 -11.08 -17.27 4.63
CA ALA A 569 -9.84 -17.78 5.22
C ALA A 569 -10.00 -18.09 6.70
N SER A 570 -9.01 -18.81 7.23
CA SER A 570 -8.72 -18.96 8.66
C SER A 570 -7.22 -18.78 8.86
N PRO A 571 -6.75 -18.51 10.10
CA PRO A 571 -5.32 -18.48 10.41
C PRO A 571 -4.63 -19.79 10.02
N TRP A 572 -3.46 -19.70 9.39
CA TRP A 572 -2.57 -20.84 9.21
C TRP A 572 -1.84 -21.21 10.51
N PRO A 573 -1.46 -22.48 10.72
CA PRO A 573 -0.55 -22.87 11.80
C PRO A 573 0.81 -22.15 11.66
N VAL A 574 1.45 -21.85 12.79
CA VAL A 574 2.68 -21.05 12.84
C VAL A 574 3.80 -21.65 11.99
N GLU A 575 3.95 -22.97 11.93
CA GLU A 575 4.92 -23.63 11.05
C GLU A 575 4.70 -23.32 9.56
N LYS A 576 3.45 -23.17 9.11
CA LYS A 576 3.15 -22.78 7.72
C LYS A 576 3.37 -21.28 7.52
N THR A 577 3.01 -20.44 8.50
CA THR A 577 3.21 -18.98 8.45
C THR A 577 4.70 -18.63 8.40
N VAL A 578 5.53 -19.21 9.28
CA VAL A 578 6.99 -19.02 9.29
C VAL A 578 7.60 -19.41 7.94
N LYS A 579 7.22 -20.58 7.41
CA LYS A 579 7.70 -21.01 6.09
C LYS A 579 7.32 -20.03 4.98
N MET A 580 6.10 -19.49 5.00
CA MET A 580 5.66 -18.48 4.04
C MET A 580 6.49 -17.20 4.17
N LEU A 581 6.68 -16.66 5.38
CA LEU A 581 7.41 -15.42 5.61
C LEU A 581 8.87 -15.54 5.12
N ARG A 582 9.52 -16.68 5.37
CA ARG A 582 10.87 -16.99 4.84
C ARG A 582 10.91 -17.09 3.32
N ALA A 583 9.90 -17.74 2.71
CA ALA A 583 9.79 -17.86 1.26
C ALA A 583 9.51 -16.52 0.57
N GLN A 584 8.90 -15.57 1.28
CA GLN A 584 8.66 -14.18 0.86
C GLN A 584 9.78 -13.22 1.33
N HIS A 585 10.90 -13.74 1.83
CA HIS A 585 12.08 -13.00 2.31
C HIS A 585 11.82 -11.96 3.41
N GLN A 586 10.78 -12.16 4.22
CA GLN A 586 10.37 -11.24 5.29
C GLN A 586 11.13 -11.47 6.61
N ASP A 587 11.78 -12.62 6.77
CA ASP A 587 12.32 -13.03 8.07
C ASP A 587 13.57 -12.24 8.50
N GLU A 588 14.42 -11.80 7.57
CA GLU A 588 15.58 -10.95 7.89
C GLU A 588 15.14 -9.60 8.48
N MET A 589 14.23 -8.91 7.79
CA MET A 589 13.58 -7.68 8.25
C MET A 589 12.89 -7.87 9.61
N LEU A 590 12.02 -8.88 9.75
CA LEU A 590 11.31 -9.16 11.02
C LEU A 590 12.27 -9.47 12.18
N LYS A 591 13.40 -10.14 11.92
CA LYS A 591 14.45 -10.38 12.93
C LYS A 591 15.16 -9.09 13.30
N ALA A 592 15.47 -8.22 12.34
CA ALA A 592 16.15 -6.95 12.56
C ALA A 592 15.31 -5.96 13.41
N PHE A 593 13.99 -5.92 13.21
CA PHE A 593 13.06 -5.13 14.03
C PHE A 593 12.59 -5.82 15.32
N GLY A 594 13.07 -7.03 15.64
CA GLY A 594 12.66 -7.77 16.84
C GLY A 594 11.23 -8.34 16.81
N LEU A 595 10.56 -8.29 15.65
CA LEU A 595 9.22 -8.81 15.41
C LEU A 595 9.19 -10.36 15.22
N TRP A 596 10.34 -10.99 14.98
CA TRP A 596 10.46 -12.45 14.90
C TRP A 596 10.29 -13.10 16.28
N SER A 597 9.07 -13.60 16.55
CA SER A 597 8.70 -14.13 17.86
C SER A 597 9.49 -15.37 18.28
N LYS A 598 9.48 -15.70 19.58
CA LYS A 598 10.06 -16.96 20.09
C LYS A 598 9.41 -18.20 19.45
N GLU A 599 8.09 -18.16 19.24
CA GLU A 599 7.34 -19.23 18.60
C GLU A 599 7.78 -19.40 17.14
N PHE A 600 8.05 -18.29 16.43
CA PHE A 600 8.57 -18.32 15.07
C PHE A 600 9.99 -18.94 15.03
N ALA A 601 10.88 -18.52 15.93
CA ALA A 601 12.23 -19.07 16.06
C ALA A 601 12.25 -20.56 16.49
N GLU A 602 11.21 -21.04 17.17
CA GLU A 602 11.04 -22.47 17.48
C GLU A 602 10.50 -23.26 16.29
N ALA A 603 9.54 -22.71 15.53
CA ALA A 603 9.02 -23.32 14.31
C ALA A 603 10.09 -23.39 13.20
N GLU A 604 10.89 -22.34 13.03
CA GLU A 604 12.03 -22.27 12.10
C GLU A 604 13.03 -23.42 12.36
N LYS A 605 13.42 -23.63 13.63
CA LYS A 605 14.31 -24.74 14.02
C LYS A 605 13.73 -26.13 13.75
N LYS A 606 12.41 -26.30 13.84
CA LYS A 606 11.74 -27.57 13.49
C LYS A 606 11.75 -27.82 11.98
N GLU A 607 11.70 -26.77 11.16
CA GLU A 607 11.80 -26.89 9.70
C GLU A 607 13.23 -27.25 9.25
N GLU A 608 14.24 -26.69 9.92
CA GLU A 608 15.66 -26.91 9.61
C GLU A 608 16.24 -28.23 10.17
N ALA A 609 15.53 -28.89 11.09
CA ALA A 609 15.95 -30.18 11.62
C ALA A 609 16.04 -31.23 10.49
N PRO A 610 17.13 -32.01 10.37
CA PRO A 610 17.24 -33.07 9.37
C PRO A 610 16.14 -34.13 9.62
N LYS A 611 15.42 -34.47 8.54
CA LYS A 611 14.32 -35.43 8.52
C LYS A 611 14.77 -36.88 8.58
#